data_AF-A0A948QCC2-F1
#
_entry.id   AF-A0A948QCC2-F1
#
_cell.length_a   1.000
_cell.length_b   1.000
_cell.length_c   1.000
_cell.angle_alpha   90.00
_cell.angle_beta   90.00
_cell.angle_gamma   90.00
#
_symmetry.space_group_name_H-M   'P 1'
#
loop_
_entity.id
_entity.type
_entity.pdbx_description
1 polymer ?
#
loop_
_entity_poly.entity_id
_entity_poly.type
_entity_poly.pdbx_seq_one_letter_code
_entity_poly.pdbx_strand_id
1 'polypeptide(L)'
;MLNLPVLVLNQSFEPLTICRARRAVVLIYQGKAEMLENGVGFIHTVSDSFELPSVIRIAHMVKRPYRRKKLTRYEVFNRDNYSCQYCGKETKQLTLDHVIPRYRSGQHTWENVVSACVPCNRRKAGRTPQEAGMKLTRKPAYPSDNLLFSIPYHYRQNRLEWHRYLPQ
;
A
#
# COMPACT_ATOMS: atom_id res chain seq x y z
N MET A 1 18.39 -5.83 9.96
CA MET A 1 18.36 -6.06 8.49
C MET A 1 17.29 -7.06 8.03
N LEU A 2 17.13 -8.23 8.66
CA LEU A 2 16.20 -9.29 8.18
C LEU A 2 14.68 -8.97 8.18
N ASN A 3 14.27 -7.87 8.80
CA ASN A 3 12.89 -7.38 8.77
C ASN A 3 12.61 -6.39 7.61
N LEU A 4 13.62 -6.06 6.80
CA LEU A 4 13.44 -5.17 5.66
C LEU A 4 12.47 -5.80 4.64
N PRO A 5 11.64 -4.97 3.98
CA PRO A 5 10.66 -5.43 3.02
C PRO A 5 11.35 -5.84 1.71
N VAL A 6 10.85 -6.89 1.08
CA VAL A 6 11.34 -7.43 -0.21
C VAL A 6 10.14 -7.65 -1.11
N LEU A 7 10.19 -7.07 -2.31
CA LEU A 7 9.16 -7.26 -3.33
C LEU A 7 9.30 -8.65 -3.92
N VAL A 8 8.20 -9.40 -3.94
CA VAL A 8 8.12 -10.73 -4.53
C VAL A 8 7.32 -10.61 -5.82
N LEU A 9 7.95 -10.95 -6.93
CA LEU A 9 7.33 -11.02 -8.25
C LEU A 9 6.92 -12.45 -8.55
N ASN A 10 5.87 -12.59 -9.35
CA ASN A 10 5.49 -13.83 -10.00
C ASN A 10 6.49 -14.18 -11.11
N GLN A 11 6.42 -15.40 -11.63
CA GLN A 11 7.25 -15.83 -12.76
C GLN A 11 7.09 -14.90 -13.99
N SER A 12 5.88 -14.33 -14.18
CA SER A 12 5.51 -13.34 -15.19
C SER A 12 6.03 -11.91 -14.93
N PHE A 13 6.86 -11.68 -13.90
CA PHE A 13 7.29 -10.36 -13.40
C PHE A 13 6.20 -9.47 -12.79
N GLU A 14 4.96 -9.96 -12.73
CA GLU A 14 3.88 -9.24 -12.05
C GLU A 14 4.10 -9.22 -10.53
N PRO A 15 3.92 -8.09 -9.85
CA PRO A 15 4.03 -8.03 -8.40
C PRO A 15 3.04 -8.94 -7.68
N LEU A 16 3.56 -9.84 -6.83
CA LEU A 16 2.76 -10.83 -6.12
C LEU A 16 2.45 -10.38 -4.68
N THR A 17 3.51 -10.08 -3.92
CA THR A 17 3.42 -9.70 -2.51
C THR A 17 4.68 -8.97 -2.02
N ILE A 18 4.66 -8.48 -0.78
CA ILE A 18 5.85 -8.00 -0.08
C ILE A 18 6.10 -8.94 1.10
N CYS A 19 7.32 -9.47 1.19
CA CYS A 19 7.73 -10.29 2.32
C CYS A 19 8.87 -9.61 3.10
N ARG A 20 9.29 -10.22 4.20
CA ARG A 20 10.49 -9.78 4.92
C ARG A 20 11.72 -10.47 4.34
N ALA A 21 12.87 -9.82 4.38
CA ALA A 21 14.13 -10.33 3.86
C ALA A 21 14.47 -11.75 4.36
N ARG A 22 14.20 -12.08 5.62
CA ARG A 22 14.35 -13.47 6.12
C ARG A 22 13.65 -14.53 5.26
N ARG A 23 12.44 -14.25 4.78
CA ARG A 23 11.65 -15.18 3.97
C ARG A 23 12.20 -15.22 2.55
N ALA A 24 12.60 -14.08 2.01
CA ALA A 24 13.21 -14.00 0.69
C ALA A 24 14.49 -14.85 0.61
N VAL A 25 15.37 -14.73 1.60
CA VAL A 25 16.61 -15.52 1.69
C VAL A 25 16.32 -17.02 1.72
N VAL A 26 15.35 -17.45 2.52
CA VAL A 26 14.93 -18.86 2.58
C VAL A 26 14.42 -19.35 1.21
N LEU A 27 13.65 -18.53 0.49
CA LEU A 27 13.14 -18.89 -0.84
C LEU A 27 14.27 -18.99 -1.88
N ILE A 28 15.25 -18.09 -1.83
CA ILE A 28 16.43 -18.12 -2.71
C ILE A 28 17.26 -19.38 -2.43
N TYR A 29 17.59 -19.63 -1.17
CA TYR A 29 18.43 -20.77 -0.79
C TYR A 29 17.78 -22.12 -1.08
N GLN A 30 16.44 -22.21 -1.04
CA GLN A 30 15.70 -23.40 -1.45
C GLN A 30 15.56 -23.56 -2.97
N GLY A 31 16.14 -22.66 -3.79
CA GLY A 31 15.98 -22.67 -5.24
C GLY A 31 14.56 -22.35 -5.72
N LYS A 32 13.72 -21.77 -4.85
CA LYS A 32 12.30 -21.45 -5.15
C LYS A 32 12.12 -20.04 -5.67
N ALA A 33 13.13 -19.20 -5.55
CA ALA A 33 13.16 -17.84 -6.07
C ALA A 33 14.58 -17.48 -6.49
N GLU A 34 14.69 -16.51 -7.38
CA GLU A 34 15.93 -15.85 -7.73
C GLU A 34 15.89 -14.39 -7.26
N MET A 35 17.06 -13.83 -6.97
CA MET A 35 17.20 -12.41 -6.65
C MET A 35 17.37 -11.62 -7.95
N LEU A 36 16.56 -10.59 -8.13
CA LEU A 36 16.65 -9.68 -9.28
C LEU A 36 17.36 -8.37 -8.94
N GLU A 37 17.16 -7.88 -7.71
CA GLU A 37 17.72 -6.60 -7.28
C GLU A 37 18.24 -6.70 -5.85
N ASN A 38 19.42 -6.11 -5.64
CA ASN A 38 20.05 -5.97 -4.34
C ASN A 38 19.45 -4.79 -3.58
N GLY A 39 19.27 -4.96 -2.28
CA GLY A 39 18.90 -3.90 -1.36
C GLY A 39 20.12 -3.23 -0.74
N VAL A 40 19.85 -2.28 0.15
CA VAL A 40 20.90 -1.62 0.93
C VAL A 40 21.34 -2.55 2.07
N GLY A 41 22.60 -2.98 2.01
CA GLY A 41 23.29 -3.70 3.08
C GLY A 41 23.48 -5.19 2.82
N PHE A 42 24.08 -5.86 3.82
CA PHE A 42 24.44 -7.27 3.75
C PHE A 42 23.85 -8.03 4.93
N ILE A 43 23.60 -9.32 4.73
CA ILE A 43 23.29 -10.28 5.79
C ILE A 43 24.61 -10.94 6.18
N HIS A 44 25.00 -10.79 7.43
CA HIS A 44 26.21 -11.41 7.96
C HIS A 44 25.87 -12.69 8.70
N THR A 45 26.66 -13.73 8.44
CA THR A 45 26.79 -14.92 9.28
C THR A 45 28.13 -14.84 10.01
N VAL A 46 28.43 -15.85 10.84
CA VAL A 46 29.71 -15.91 11.56
C VAL A 46 30.90 -16.00 10.59
N SER A 47 30.70 -16.60 9.42
CA SER A 47 31.76 -16.91 8.47
C SER A 47 31.66 -16.20 7.12
N ASP A 48 30.53 -15.55 6.82
CA ASP A 48 30.23 -15.09 5.45
C ASP A 48 29.26 -13.89 5.43
N SER A 49 29.21 -13.18 4.31
CA SER A 49 28.33 -12.06 4.05
C SER A 49 27.58 -12.21 2.73
N PHE A 50 26.26 -12.07 2.78
CA PHE A 50 25.38 -12.22 1.63
C PHE A 50 24.71 -10.89 1.32
N GLU A 51 24.49 -10.60 0.04
CA GLU A 51 23.70 -9.43 -0.38
C GLU A 51 22.27 -9.53 0.15
N LEU A 52 21.73 -8.42 0.64
CA LEU A 52 20.36 -8.37 1.11
C LEU A 52 19.42 -8.23 -0.10
N PRO A 53 18.49 -9.16 -0.36
CA PRO A 53 17.57 -9.02 -1.50
C PRO A 53 16.60 -7.85 -1.31
N SER A 54 16.33 -7.10 -2.38
CA SER A 54 15.24 -6.09 -2.45
C SER A 54 14.09 -6.53 -3.33
N VAL A 55 14.38 -7.23 -4.44
CA VAL A 55 13.38 -7.82 -5.34
C VAL A 55 13.76 -9.26 -5.63
N ILE A 56 12.78 -10.16 -5.49
CA ILE A 56 12.93 -11.57 -5.86
C ILE A 56 11.83 -11.98 -6.84
N ARG A 57 12.12 -12.95 -7.70
CA ARG A 57 11.15 -13.60 -8.58
C ARG A 57 11.01 -15.06 -8.20
N ILE A 58 9.78 -15.53 -8.03
CA ILE A 58 9.55 -16.95 -7.74
C ILE A 58 9.71 -17.81 -9.00
N ALA A 59 10.22 -19.03 -8.83
CA ALA A 59 10.52 -19.94 -9.93
C ALA A 59 9.25 -20.49 -10.64
N HIS A 60 8.11 -20.54 -9.95
CA HIS A 60 6.87 -21.11 -10.47
C HIS A 60 5.75 -20.07 -10.52
N MET A 61 4.90 -20.17 -11.54
CA MET A 61 3.71 -19.34 -11.69
C MET A 61 2.73 -19.55 -10.53
N VAL A 62 2.47 -18.49 -9.76
CA VAL A 62 1.43 -18.50 -8.71
C VAL A 62 0.17 -17.85 -9.24
N LYS A 63 -0.93 -18.61 -9.27
CA LYS A 63 -2.27 -18.06 -9.53
C LYS A 63 -2.72 -17.29 -8.30
N ARG A 64 -2.81 -15.97 -8.42
CA ARG A 64 -3.23 -15.12 -7.31
C ARG A 64 -4.75 -15.17 -7.17
N PRO A 65 -5.30 -15.63 -6.03
CA PRO A 65 -6.73 -15.53 -5.81
C PRO A 65 -7.10 -14.04 -5.69
N TYR A 66 -8.09 -13.60 -6.48
CA TYR A 66 -8.63 -12.26 -6.35
C TYR A 66 -9.31 -12.13 -4.99
N ARG A 67 -8.72 -11.33 -4.09
CA ARG A 67 -9.29 -11.03 -2.78
C ARG A 67 -9.79 -9.60 -2.76
N ARG A 68 -11.10 -9.43 -2.63
CA ARG A 68 -11.72 -8.12 -2.40
C ARG A 68 -11.10 -7.48 -1.15
N LYS A 69 -10.66 -6.23 -1.29
CA LYS A 69 -10.10 -5.47 -0.17
C LYS A 69 -11.23 -5.13 0.81
N LYS A 70 -10.99 -5.45 2.08
CA LYS A 70 -11.88 -5.01 3.16
C LYS A 70 -11.66 -3.52 3.40
N LEU A 71 -12.75 -2.79 3.64
CA LEU A 71 -12.69 -1.38 3.99
C LEU A 71 -12.12 -1.24 5.40
N THR A 72 -10.81 -0.99 5.48
CA THR A 72 -10.09 -0.74 6.73
C THR A 72 -9.47 0.64 6.69
N ARG A 73 -9.14 1.21 7.86
CA ARG A 73 -8.47 2.51 7.95
C ARG A 73 -7.18 2.55 7.14
N TYR A 74 -6.38 1.49 7.22
CA TYR A 74 -5.15 1.34 6.44
C TYR A 74 -5.42 1.40 4.94
N GLU A 75 -6.41 0.65 4.46
CA GLU A 75 -6.72 0.57 3.03
C GLU A 75 -7.31 1.87 2.47
N VAL A 76 -8.13 2.60 3.24
CA VAL A 76 -8.63 3.94 2.85
C VAL A 76 -7.46 4.92 2.74
N PHE A 77 -6.56 4.93 3.72
CA PHE A 77 -5.41 5.83 3.69
C PHE A 77 -4.47 5.49 2.53
N ASN A 78 -4.29 4.20 2.24
CA ASN A 78 -3.47 3.79 1.11
C ASN A 78 -4.12 4.16 -0.23
N ARG A 79 -5.44 3.98 -0.38
CA ARG A 79 -6.20 4.44 -1.56
C ARG A 79 -6.04 5.95 -1.80
N ASP A 80 -6.07 6.71 -0.71
CA ASP A 80 -6.00 8.17 -0.71
C ASP A 80 -4.56 8.69 -0.62
N ASN A 81 -3.54 7.84 -0.84
CA ASN A 81 -2.12 8.18 -0.84
C ASN A 81 -1.65 8.92 0.43
N TYR A 82 -2.22 8.59 1.59
CA TYR A 82 -1.96 9.27 2.86
C TYR A 82 -2.13 10.80 2.78
N SER A 83 -3.01 11.27 1.89
CA SER A 83 -3.39 12.67 1.72
C SER A 83 -4.79 12.94 2.27
N CYS A 84 -5.06 14.15 2.73
CA CYS A 84 -6.40 14.56 3.13
C CYS A 84 -7.26 14.81 1.88
N GLN A 85 -8.42 14.16 1.76
CA GLN A 85 -9.32 14.33 0.62
C GLN A 85 -10.02 15.70 0.56
N TYR A 86 -9.80 16.59 1.53
CA TYR A 86 -10.38 17.94 1.53
C TYR A 86 -9.37 19.04 1.19
N CYS A 87 -8.15 18.92 1.71
CA CYS A 87 -7.11 19.94 1.52
C CYS A 87 -5.90 19.45 0.72
N GLY A 88 -5.86 18.17 0.32
CA GLY A 88 -4.75 17.57 -0.42
C GLY A 88 -3.47 17.32 0.39
N LYS A 89 -3.36 17.85 1.62
CA LYS A 89 -2.13 17.72 2.42
C LYS A 89 -1.83 16.27 2.79
N GLU A 90 -0.62 15.83 2.49
CA GLU A 90 -0.07 14.56 2.97
C GLU A 90 0.29 14.65 4.45
N THR A 91 -0.17 13.70 5.26
CA THR A 91 0.11 13.69 6.70
C THR A 91 -0.06 12.29 7.31
N LYS A 92 0.68 12.03 8.39
CA LYS A 92 0.47 10.82 9.21
C LYS A 92 -0.74 10.92 10.13
N GLN A 93 -1.20 12.15 10.44
CA GLN A 93 -2.33 12.40 11.33
C GLN A 93 -3.65 12.47 10.56
N LEU A 94 -4.03 11.33 9.98
CA LEU A 94 -5.30 11.16 9.27
C LEU A 94 -6.37 10.53 10.16
N THR A 95 -7.60 10.77 9.80
CA THR A 95 -8.82 10.17 10.35
C THR A 95 -9.69 9.68 9.22
N LEU A 96 -10.59 8.74 9.49
CA LEU A 96 -11.65 8.41 8.56
C LEU A 96 -12.77 9.41 8.74
N ASP A 97 -13.29 9.92 7.62
CA ASP A 97 -14.52 10.71 7.62
C ASP A 97 -15.53 10.11 6.64
N HIS A 98 -16.80 10.24 6.99
CA HIS A 98 -17.91 9.85 6.13
C HIS A 98 -18.39 11.08 5.36
N VAL A 99 -18.28 11.04 4.02
CA VAL A 99 -18.73 12.11 3.13
C VAL A 99 -20.18 12.47 3.41
N ILE A 100 -21.06 11.47 3.38
CA ILE A 100 -22.41 11.55 3.94
C ILE A 100 -22.33 11.09 5.41
N PRO A 101 -22.67 11.95 6.38
CA PRO A 101 -22.62 11.62 7.80
C PRO A 101 -23.49 10.42 8.18
N ARG A 102 -23.08 9.63 9.17
CA ARG A 102 -23.82 8.44 9.63
C ARG A 102 -25.26 8.73 10.07
N TYR A 103 -25.49 9.86 10.74
CA TYR A 103 -26.84 10.25 11.19
C TYR A 103 -27.77 10.63 10.03
N ARG A 104 -27.23 10.84 8.82
CA ARG A 104 -27.98 11.03 7.56
C ARG A 104 -27.94 9.79 6.69
N SER A 105 -27.93 8.61 7.32
CA SER A 105 -27.90 7.31 6.64
C SER A 105 -26.65 7.04 5.79
N GLY A 106 -25.57 7.79 6.02
CA GLY A 106 -24.29 7.57 5.36
C GLY A 106 -23.67 6.23 5.74
N GLN A 107 -23.49 5.36 4.76
CA GLN A 107 -22.99 4.00 4.96
C GLN A 107 -21.47 3.97 5.12
N HIS A 108 -20.94 2.94 5.79
CA HIS A 108 -19.49 2.72 5.89
C HIS A 108 -19.02 1.91 4.67
N THR A 109 -18.98 2.55 3.51
CA THR A 109 -18.59 1.96 2.21
C THR A 109 -17.44 2.73 1.55
N TRP A 110 -16.84 2.14 0.53
CA TRP A 110 -15.73 2.75 -0.22
C TRP A 110 -16.11 4.06 -0.89
N GLU A 111 -17.38 4.20 -1.27
CA GLU A 111 -17.98 5.36 -1.93
C GLU A 111 -18.36 6.47 -0.95
N ASN A 112 -18.23 6.23 0.36
CA ASN A 112 -18.62 7.21 1.37
C ASN A 112 -17.52 7.51 2.40
N VAL A 113 -16.51 6.66 2.54
CA VAL A 113 -15.42 6.85 3.50
C VAL A 113 -14.16 7.38 2.82
N VAL A 114 -13.57 8.43 3.38
CA VAL A 114 -12.36 9.11 2.90
C VAL A 114 -11.35 9.37 4.02
N SER A 115 -10.09 9.59 3.67
CA SER A 115 -9.10 10.14 4.58
C SER A 115 -9.30 11.66 4.77
N ALA A 116 -9.22 12.09 6.03
CA ALA A 116 -9.30 13.51 6.39
C ALA A 116 -8.27 13.83 7.47
N CYS A 117 -7.53 14.92 7.33
CA CYS A 117 -6.69 15.42 8.42
C CYS A 117 -7.57 15.92 9.59
N VAL A 118 -7.03 15.92 10.81
CA VAL A 118 -7.78 16.32 12.01
C VAL A 118 -8.45 17.71 11.87
N PRO A 119 -7.78 18.76 11.35
CA PRO A 119 -8.42 20.07 11.17
C PRO A 119 -9.60 20.06 10.18
N CYS A 120 -9.45 19.39 9.02
CA CYS A 120 -10.53 19.32 8.04
C CYS A 120 -11.71 18.49 8.55
N ASN A 121 -11.44 17.37 9.22
CA ASN A 121 -12.50 16.54 9.79
C ASN A 121 -13.28 17.31 10.87
N ARG A 122 -12.57 18.03 11.76
CA ARG A 122 -13.19 18.94 12.73
C ARG A 122 -13.97 20.08 12.07
N ARG A 123 -13.47 20.67 10.98
CA ARG A 123 -14.18 21.72 10.22
C ARG A 123 -15.47 21.18 9.62
N LYS A 124 -15.46 19.96 9.05
CA LYS A 124 -16.67 19.35 8.50
C LYS A 124 -17.70 19.07 9.60
N ALA A 125 -17.27 18.63 10.78
CA ALA A 125 -18.11 18.50 11.99
C ALA A 125 -19.41 17.72 11.77
N GLY A 126 -19.36 16.63 11.00
CA GLY A 126 -20.55 15.85 10.70
C GLY A 126 -21.50 16.49 9.69
N ARG A 127 -21.16 17.58 9.00
CA ARG A 127 -21.92 18.08 7.85
C ARG A 127 -21.53 17.35 6.56
N THR A 128 -22.25 17.57 5.46
CA THR A 128 -21.77 17.18 4.13
C THR A 128 -20.63 18.11 3.68
N PRO A 129 -19.79 17.71 2.71
CA PRO A 129 -18.77 18.62 2.17
C PRO A 129 -19.38 19.93 1.66
N GLN A 130 -20.52 19.86 0.97
CA GLN A 130 -21.24 21.03 0.44
C GLN A 130 -21.63 22.00 1.56
N GLU A 131 -22.24 21.52 2.64
CA GLU A 131 -22.62 22.32 3.80
C GLU A 131 -21.42 22.89 4.57
N ALA A 132 -20.27 22.21 4.51
CA ALA A 132 -19.03 22.68 5.10
C ALA A 132 -18.24 23.65 4.21
N GLY A 133 -18.72 23.92 2.99
CA GLY A 133 -17.97 24.69 1.99
C GLY A 133 -16.65 24.00 1.59
N MET A 134 -16.64 22.67 1.61
CA MET A 134 -15.48 21.83 1.35
C MET A 134 -15.71 21.02 0.07
N LYS A 135 -14.66 20.84 -0.72
CA LYS A 135 -14.69 19.99 -1.91
C LYS A 135 -13.79 18.79 -1.70
N LEU A 136 -14.21 17.66 -2.26
CA LEU A 136 -13.38 16.46 -2.29
C LEU A 136 -12.36 16.58 -3.42
N THR A 137 -11.11 16.23 -3.15
CA THR A 137 -10.05 16.16 -4.15
C THR A 137 -10.33 15.06 -5.18
N ARG A 138 -10.85 13.92 -4.73
CA ARG A 138 -11.25 12.80 -5.58
C ARG A 138 -12.59 12.23 -5.10
N LYS A 139 -13.41 11.74 -6.04
CA LYS A 139 -14.62 11.01 -5.70
C LYS A 139 -14.24 9.67 -5.02
N PRO A 140 -14.74 9.38 -3.82
CA PRO A 140 -14.52 8.09 -3.17
C PRO A 140 -15.11 6.96 -4.02
N ALA A 141 -14.31 5.91 -4.21
CA ALA A 141 -14.69 4.70 -4.93
C ALA A 141 -13.88 3.52 -4.38
N TYR A 142 -14.30 2.30 -4.75
CA TYR A 142 -13.48 1.12 -4.55
C TYR A 142 -12.14 1.28 -5.30
N PRO A 143 -10.99 0.92 -4.69
CA PRO A 143 -9.70 0.98 -5.37
C PRO A 143 -9.74 0.13 -6.64
N SER A 144 -9.40 0.72 -7.79
CA SER A 144 -9.51 0.10 -9.12
C SER A 144 -8.88 -1.30 -9.19
N ASP A 145 -9.62 -2.26 -9.76
CA ASP A 145 -9.25 -3.67 -9.88
C ASP A 145 -7.99 -3.95 -10.72
N ASN A 146 -7.60 -3.02 -11.60
CA ASN A 146 -6.38 -3.15 -12.40
C ASN A 146 -5.09 -3.14 -11.57
N LEU A 147 -5.15 -2.81 -10.29
CA LEU A 147 -4.03 -2.93 -9.37
C LEU A 147 -4.26 -4.14 -8.47
N LEU A 148 -4.22 -5.33 -9.06
CA LEU A 148 -4.20 -6.62 -8.33
C LEU A 148 -3.23 -6.54 -7.15
N PHE A 149 -2.13 -5.81 -7.31
CA PHE A 149 -1.20 -5.47 -6.26
C PHE A 149 -1.12 -3.95 -6.05
N SER A 150 -1.41 -3.51 -4.82
CA SER A 150 -1.24 -2.13 -4.39
C SER A 150 -0.07 -2.09 -3.42
N ILE A 151 0.97 -1.34 -3.78
CA ILE A 151 2.08 -1.10 -2.89
C ILE A 151 1.66 -0.14 -1.79
N PRO A 152 1.96 -0.46 -0.52
CA PRO A 152 1.84 0.49 0.57
C PRO A 152 2.57 1.80 0.24
N TYR A 153 1.89 2.93 0.38
CA TYR A 153 2.40 4.27 0.01
C TYR A 153 3.83 4.53 0.51
N HIS A 154 4.14 4.12 1.74
CA HIS A 154 5.46 4.31 2.35
C HIS A 154 6.60 3.53 1.66
N TYR A 155 6.31 2.42 0.98
CA TYR A 155 7.31 1.71 0.19
C TYR A 155 7.50 2.33 -1.19
N ARG A 156 6.41 2.84 -1.81
CA ARG A 156 6.50 3.55 -3.10
C ARG A 156 7.46 4.74 -3.02
N GLN A 157 7.45 5.50 -1.92
CA GLN A 157 8.31 6.68 -1.78
C GLN A 157 9.80 6.34 -1.54
N ASN A 158 10.11 5.18 -0.93
CA ASN A 158 11.45 4.90 -0.40
C ASN A 158 12.22 3.79 -1.12
N ARG A 159 11.61 3.13 -2.12
CA ARG A 159 12.19 1.99 -2.83
C ARG A 159 12.17 2.24 -4.33
N LEU A 160 13.09 3.07 -4.79
CA LEU A 160 13.21 3.45 -6.21
C LEU A 160 13.42 2.21 -7.09
N GLU A 161 14.18 1.23 -6.60
CA GLU A 161 14.48 -0.01 -7.30
C GLU A 161 13.23 -0.82 -7.65
N TRP A 162 12.13 -0.66 -6.92
CA TRP A 162 10.87 -1.37 -7.17
C TRP A 162 10.07 -0.80 -8.34
N HIS A 163 10.26 0.48 -8.70
CA HIS A 163 9.40 1.19 -9.65
C HIS A 163 9.36 0.53 -11.03
N ARG A 164 10.45 -0.13 -11.43
CA ARG A 164 10.55 -0.90 -12.68
C ARG A 164 9.55 -2.04 -12.79
N TYR A 165 9.05 -2.54 -11.66
CA TYR A 165 8.16 -3.70 -11.61
C TYR A 165 6.72 -3.33 -11.23
N LEU A 166 6.42 -2.05 -10.99
CA LEU A 166 5.08 -1.62 -10.59
C LEU A 166 4.26 -1.19 -11.81
N PRO A 167 2.94 -1.44 -11.81
CA PRO A 167 2.05 -0.84 -12.79
C PRO A 167 2.15 0.69 -12.71
N GLN A 168 2.25 1.34 -13.87
CA GLN A 168 2.23 2.81 -14.01
C GLN A 168 0.82 3.37 -13.80
#